data_AF-A0A1Q3UZM2-F1
#
_entry.id   AF-A0A1Q3UZM2-F1
#
_cell.length_a   1.000
_cell.length_b   1.000
_cell.length_c   1.000
_cell.angle_alpha   90.00
_cell.angle_beta   90.00
_cell.angle_gamma   90.00
#
_symmetry.space_group_name_H-M   'P 1'
#
loop_
_entity.id
_entity.type
_entity.pdbx_description
1 polymer ?
#
loop_
_entity_poly.entity_id
_entity_poly.type
_entity_poly.pdbx_seq_one_letter_code
_entity_poly.pdbx_strand_id
1 'polypeptide(L)'
;MIVGEPGDPPEVLELEAAAETRLRRVDADPSDTRSAAAAQRLRALAADLRNDLASPLLREYRAICGWLDEFDGMEEFALLAHEYRQAIGVTHDPHTADDYLRALIDLARRSVGAP
;
A
#
# COMPACT_ATOMS: atom_id res chain seq x y z
N MET A 1 -3.06 16.41 -9.39
CA MET A 1 -2.24 15.64 -10.35
C MET A 1 -2.33 14.20 -9.90
N ILE A 2 -2.87 13.30 -10.72
CA ILE A 2 -2.91 11.88 -10.37
C ILE A 2 -1.47 11.39 -10.42
N VAL A 3 -0.96 10.90 -9.28
CA VAL A 3 0.33 10.22 -9.19
C VAL A 3 0.05 8.79 -9.63
N GLY A 4 0.54 8.40 -10.81
CA GLY A 4 0.27 7.10 -11.43
C GLY A 4 0.30 7.14 -12.95
N GLU A 5 0.70 6.04 -13.58
CA GLU A 5 0.53 5.84 -15.01
C GLU A 5 -0.95 5.56 -15.34
N PRO A 6 -1.47 6.04 -16.48
CA PRO A 6 -2.86 5.76 -16.87
C PRO A 6 -3.07 4.25 -17.02
N GLY A 7 -3.99 3.69 -16.21
CA GLY A 7 -4.26 2.25 -16.16
C GLY A 7 -3.59 1.53 -14.99
N ASP A 8 -2.85 2.23 -14.15
CA ASP A 8 -2.30 1.64 -12.92
C ASP A 8 -3.42 1.12 -12.01
N PRO A 9 -3.20 -0.05 -11.38
CA PRO A 9 -4.17 -0.60 -10.47
C PRO A 9 -4.24 0.23 -9.16
N PRO A 10 -5.37 0.19 -8.43
CA PRO A 10 -5.54 0.95 -7.20
C PRO A 10 -4.42 0.76 -6.18
N GLU A 11 -3.89 -0.46 -6.04
CA GLU A 11 -2.83 -0.77 -5.08
C GLU A 11 -1.53 -0.02 -5.35
N VAL A 12 -1.21 0.20 -6.62
CA VAL A 12 -0.03 0.98 -7.07
C VAL A 12 -0.26 2.46 -6.79
N LEU A 13 -1.43 3.00 -7.17
CA LEU A 13 -1.79 4.40 -6.95
C LEU A 13 -1.75 4.78 -5.47
N GLU A 14 -2.21 3.90 -4.60
CA GLU A 14 -2.20 4.10 -3.15
C GLU A 14 -0.78 4.18 -2.57
N LEU A 15 0.15 3.35 -3.03
CA LEU A 15 1.55 3.40 -2.63
C LEU A 15 2.23 4.68 -3.13
N GLU A 16 1.93 5.10 -4.36
CA GLU A 16 2.49 6.32 -4.93
C GLU A 16 1.94 7.58 -4.24
N ALA A 17 0.66 7.60 -3.90
CA ALA A 17 0.05 8.67 -3.10
C ALA A 17 0.67 8.77 -1.69
N ALA A 18 0.96 7.62 -1.07
CA ALA A 18 1.69 7.59 0.20
C ALA A 18 3.13 8.11 0.03
N ALA A 19 3.83 7.72 -1.04
CA ALA A 19 5.18 8.21 -1.34
C ALA A 19 5.20 9.72 -1.56
N GLU A 20 4.22 10.26 -2.30
CA GLU A 20 4.08 11.69 -2.55
C GLU A 20 3.84 12.46 -1.24
N THR A 21 3.06 11.90 -0.33
CA THR A 21 2.86 12.47 1.01
C THR A 21 4.16 12.55 1.81
N ARG A 22 5.07 11.58 1.63
CA ARG A 22 6.41 11.60 2.23
C ARG A 22 7.30 12.64 1.59
N LEU A 23 7.29 12.77 0.27
CA LEU A 23 8.10 13.77 -0.44
C LEU A 23 7.69 15.19 -0.09
N ARG A 24 6.40 15.47 0.07
CA ARG A 24 5.94 16.78 0.57
C ARG A 24 6.53 17.13 1.95
N ARG A 25 6.84 16.15 2.80
CA ARG A 25 7.55 16.39 4.07
C ARG A 25 9.03 16.69 3.84
N VAL A 26 9.67 16.00 2.92
CA VAL A 26 11.07 16.26 2.51
C VAL A 26 11.20 17.64 1.87
N ASP A 27 10.22 18.08 1.09
CA ASP A 27 10.22 19.44 0.52
C ASP A 27 10.12 20.51 1.61
N ALA A 28 9.38 20.23 2.68
CA ALA A 28 9.28 21.12 3.84
C ALA A 28 10.51 21.06 4.77
N ASP A 29 11.14 19.89 4.88
CA ASP A 29 12.39 19.65 5.62
C ASP A 29 13.30 18.70 4.83
N PRO A 30 14.25 19.25 4.03
CA PRO A 30 15.17 18.44 3.23
C PRO A 30 16.10 17.54 4.05
N SER A 31 16.20 17.76 5.37
CA SER A 31 16.98 16.92 6.27
C SER A 31 16.22 15.70 6.80
N ASP A 32 14.91 15.58 6.51
CA ASP A 32 14.08 14.41 6.86
C ASP A 32 14.43 13.20 5.97
N THR A 33 15.60 12.63 6.25
CA THR A 33 16.12 11.42 5.61
C THR A 33 15.20 10.21 5.79
N ARG A 34 14.38 10.18 6.85
CA ARG A 34 13.43 9.09 7.11
C ARG A 34 12.26 9.15 6.14
N SER A 35 11.67 10.32 5.93
CA SER A 35 10.61 10.49 4.92
C SER A 35 11.15 10.24 3.52
N ALA A 36 12.39 10.65 3.21
CA ALA A 36 13.02 10.34 1.93
C ALA A 36 13.18 8.83 1.70
N ALA A 37 13.68 8.09 2.69
CA ALA A 37 13.82 6.64 2.61
C ALA A 37 12.47 5.92 2.49
N ALA A 38 11.46 6.36 3.26
CA ALA A 38 10.10 5.81 3.19
C ALA A 38 9.48 6.05 1.80
N ALA A 39 9.65 7.24 1.22
CA ALA A 39 9.17 7.54 -0.14
C ALA A 39 9.81 6.62 -1.18
N GLN A 40 11.12 6.39 -1.09
CA GLN A 40 11.84 5.47 -1.98
C GLN A 40 11.32 4.04 -1.84
N ARG A 41 11.12 3.56 -0.61
CA ARG A 41 10.55 2.24 -0.35
C ARG A 41 9.17 2.08 -0.98
N LEU A 42 8.27 3.04 -0.75
CA LEU A 42 6.90 3.02 -1.29
C LEU A 42 6.89 3.00 -2.82
N ARG A 43 7.74 3.81 -3.47
CA ARG A 43 7.90 3.80 -4.94
C ARG A 43 8.46 2.48 -5.47
N ALA A 44 9.41 1.87 -4.75
CA ALA A 44 9.95 0.57 -5.11
C ALA A 44 8.88 -0.53 -5.05
N LEU A 45 8.06 -0.55 -4.00
CA LEU A 45 6.93 -1.49 -3.88
C LEU A 45 5.87 -1.27 -4.98
N ALA A 46 5.58 0.00 -5.32
CA ALA A 46 4.65 0.34 -6.40
C ALA A 46 5.17 -0.18 -7.75
N ALA A 47 6.46 0.02 -8.03
CA ALA A 47 7.11 -0.50 -9.24
C ALA A 47 7.11 -2.04 -9.28
N ASP A 48 7.38 -2.69 -8.15
CA ASP A 48 7.38 -4.16 -8.05
C ASP A 48 5.99 -4.74 -8.32
N LEU A 49 4.94 -4.17 -7.71
CA LEU A 49 3.55 -4.54 -8.00
C LEU A 49 3.17 -4.32 -9.47
N ARG A 50 3.58 -3.20 -10.06
CA ARG A 50 3.33 -2.90 -11.47
C ARG A 50 3.94 -3.95 -12.40
N ASN A 51 5.10 -4.51 -12.02
CA ASN A 51 5.79 -5.53 -12.81
C ASN A 51 5.19 -6.94 -12.66
N ASP A 52 4.42 -7.22 -11.61
CA ASP A 52 3.78 -8.53 -11.41
C ASP A 52 2.28 -8.43 -11.06
N LEU A 53 1.50 -7.89 -12.00
CA LEU A 53 0.04 -7.83 -11.88
C LEU A 53 -0.66 -9.21 -11.93
N ALA A 54 0.07 -10.26 -12.30
CA ALA A 54 -0.44 -11.63 -12.35
C ALA A 54 -0.20 -12.40 -11.03
N SER A 55 0.43 -11.75 -10.04
CA SER A 55 0.76 -12.34 -8.74
C SER A 55 -0.46 -13.05 -8.12
N PRO A 56 -0.30 -14.32 -7.68
CA PRO A 56 -1.33 -15.03 -6.94
C PRO A 56 -1.77 -14.28 -5.68
N LEU A 57 -0.85 -13.59 -5.00
CA LEU A 57 -1.16 -12.80 -3.80
C LEU A 57 -1.97 -11.56 -4.13
N LEU A 58 -1.72 -10.90 -5.26
CA LEU A 58 -2.53 -9.76 -5.68
C LEU A 58 -3.95 -10.20 -6.01
N ARG A 59 -4.11 -11.38 -6.62
CA ARG A 59 -5.43 -11.97 -6.86
C ARG A 59 -6.16 -12.31 -5.57
N GLU A 60 -5.47 -12.92 -4.60
CA GLU A 60 -6.02 -13.23 -3.28
C GLU A 60 -6.45 -11.96 -2.55
N TYR A 61 -5.58 -10.94 -2.51
CA TYR A 61 -5.87 -9.64 -1.92
C TYR A 61 -7.14 -9.01 -2.53
N ARG A 62 -7.26 -9.02 -3.85
CA ARG A 62 -8.46 -8.48 -4.53
C ARG A 62 -9.72 -9.28 -4.25
N ALA A 63 -9.62 -10.60 -4.13
CA ALA A 63 -10.75 -11.44 -3.74
C ALA A 63 -11.21 -11.11 -2.31
N ILE A 64 -10.27 -10.88 -1.39
CA ILE A 64 -10.58 -10.44 -0.02
C ILE A 64 -11.23 -9.07 -0.01
N CYS A 65 -10.70 -8.09 -0.76
CA CYS A 65 -11.34 -6.77 -0.87
C CYS A 65 -12.77 -6.86 -1.44
N GLY A 66 -13.00 -7.71 -2.44
CA GLY A 66 -14.35 -7.95 -2.98
C GLY A 66 -15.29 -8.56 -1.94
N TRP A 67 -14.80 -9.50 -1.13
CA TRP A 67 -15.58 -10.05 0.00
C TRP A 67 -15.87 -8.97 1.05
N LEU A 68 -14.89 -8.16 1.42
CA LEU A 68 -15.09 -7.07 2.38
C LEU A 68 -16.11 -6.03 1.90
N ASP A 69 -16.13 -5.74 0.61
CA ASP A 69 -17.14 -4.85 0.00
C ASP A 69 -18.55 -5.45 0.09
N GLU A 70 -18.69 -6.77 -0.12
CA GLU A 70 -19.97 -7.48 0.00
C GLU A 70 -20.51 -7.55 1.44
N PHE A 71 -19.62 -7.57 2.44
CA PHE A 71 -19.97 -7.74 3.86
C PHE A 71 -19.73 -6.48 4.71
N ASP A 72 -19.77 -5.29 4.11
CA ASP A 72 -19.62 -3.97 4.78
C ASP A 72 -18.31 -3.78 5.58
N GLY A 73 -17.29 -4.60 5.31
CA GLY A 73 -15.98 -4.55 5.95
C GLY A 73 -14.96 -3.62 5.28
N MET A 74 -15.29 -3.10 4.10
CA MET A 74 -14.34 -2.37 3.25
C MET A 74 -13.93 -1.01 3.83
N GLU A 75 -14.83 -0.28 4.48
CA GLU A 75 -14.52 1.04 5.05
C GLU A 75 -13.48 0.94 6.17
N GLU A 76 -13.69 0.00 7.11
CA GLU A 76 -12.74 -0.25 8.19
C GLU A 76 -11.40 -0.72 7.65
N PHE A 77 -11.41 -1.66 6.70
CA PHE A 77 -10.19 -2.15 6.09
C PHE A 77 -9.42 -1.06 5.33
N ALA A 78 -10.11 -0.19 4.60
CA ALA A 78 -9.48 0.90 3.85
C ALA A 78 -8.73 1.86 4.78
N LEU A 79 -9.28 2.17 5.95
CA LEU A 79 -8.61 2.97 6.98
C LEU A 79 -7.34 2.28 7.48
N LEU A 80 -7.44 1.01 7.85
CA LEU A 80 -6.31 0.22 8.35
C LEU A 80 -5.20 0.08 7.30
N ALA A 81 -5.56 -0.18 6.05
CA ALA A 81 -4.62 -0.26 4.93
C ALA A 81 -3.93 1.09 4.67
N HIS A 82 -4.68 2.19 4.77
CA HIS A 82 -4.11 3.53 4.67
C HIS A 82 -3.09 3.79 5.79
N GLU A 83 -3.45 3.52 7.04
CA GLU A 83 -2.54 3.66 8.20
C GLU A 83 -1.29 2.80 8.05
N TYR A 84 -1.44 1.55 7.62
CA TYR A 84 -0.32 0.65 7.33
C TYR A 84 0.64 1.25 6.28
N ARG A 85 0.12 1.74 5.14
CA ARG A 85 0.94 2.40 4.10
C ARG A 85 1.64 3.63 4.64
N GLN A 86 0.95 4.44 5.44
CA GLN A 86 1.57 5.58 6.11
C GLN A 86 2.64 5.15 7.10
N ALA A 87 2.60 3.95 7.67
CA ALA A 87 3.61 3.46 8.60
C ALA A 87 4.82 2.75 7.94
N ILE A 88 4.81 2.53 6.62
CA ILE A 88 5.93 1.98 5.87
C ILE A 88 7.16 2.91 5.94
N GLY A 89 8.34 2.34 6.19
CA GLY A 89 9.59 3.06 6.44
C GLY A 89 9.67 3.70 7.84
N VAL A 90 8.65 3.52 8.67
CA VAL A 90 8.60 4.01 10.05
C VAL A 90 8.54 2.86 11.04
N THR A 91 7.45 2.10 11.05
CA THR A 91 7.26 0.92 11.92
C THR A 91 7.09 -0.37 11.12
N HIS A 92 6.79 -0.28 9.82
CA HIS A 92 6.74 -1.41 8.91
C HIS A 92 7.80 -1.27 7.82
N ASP A 93 8.39 -2.39 7.42
CA ASP A 93 9.43 -2.39 6.38
C ASP A 93 9.25 -3.59 5.44
N PRO A 94 8.15 -3.68 4.67
CA PRO A 94 8.02 -4.68 3.63
C PRO A 94 9.12 -4.49 2.57
N HIS A 95 9.81 -5.57 2.21
CA HIS A 95 10.94 -5.49 1.28
C HIS A 95 10.56 -5.76 -0.16
N THR A 96 9.46 -6.48 -0.37
CA THR A 96 8.91 -6.88 -1.67
C THR A 96 7.42 -6.56 -1.76
N ALA A 97 6.88 -6.50 -2.98
CA ALA A 97 5.43 -6.44 -3.22
C ALA A 97 4.70 -7.60 -2.54
N ASP A 98 5.32 -8.78 -2.53
CA ASP A 98 4.84 -9.97 -1.85
C ASP A 98 4.69 -9.78 -0.34
N ASP A 99 5.69 -9.21 0.34
CA ASP A 99 5.63 -8.90 1.77
C ASP A 99 4.54 -7.88 2.08
N TYR A 100 4.42 -6.87 1.21
CA TYR A 100 3.40 -5.85 1.30
C TYR A 100 1.98 -6.45 1.18
N LEU A 101 1.75 -7.31 0.18
CA LEU A 101 0.47 -7.98 -0.03
C LEU A 101 0.12 -8.93 1.11
N ARG A 102 1.09 -9.72 1.59
CA ARG A 102 0.89 -10.60 2.76
C ARG A 102 0.48 -9.80 4.00
N ALA A 103 1.11 -8.66 4.24
CA ALA A 103 0.76 -7.81 5.37
C ALA A 103 -0.68 -7.27 5.27
N LEU A 104 -1.12 -6.86 4.08
CA LEU A 104 -2.50 -6.41 3.85
C LEU A 104 -3.53 -7.53 3.99
N ILE A 105 -3.22 -8.72 3.47
CA ILE A 105 -4.07 -9.91 3.61
C ILE A 105 -4.21 -10.28 5.09
N ASP A 106 -3.10 -10.32 5.83
CA ASP A 106 -3.11 -10.59 7.27
C ASP A 106 -3.90 -9.54 8.04
N LEU A 107 -3.80 -8.27 7.66
CA LEU A 107 -4.54 -7.16 8.25
C LEU A 107 -6.05 -7.32 8.03
N ALA A 108 -6.47 -7.63 6.81
CA ALA A 108 -7.88 -7.88 6.48
C ALA A 108 -8.46 -9.06 7.29
N ARG A 109 -7.71 -10.17 7.38
CA ARG A 109 -8.11 -11.36 8.12
C ARG A 109 -8.27 -11.12 9.62
N ARG A 110 -7.34 -10.39 10.24
CA ARG A 110 -7.33 -10.17 11.69
C ARG A 110 -8.35 -9.14 12.15
N SER A 111 -8.54 -8.08 11.37
CA SER A 111 -9.34 -6.94 11.82
C SER A 111 -10.81 -7.10 11.49
N VAL A 112 -11.14 -7.71 10.35
CA VAL A 112 -12.51 -7.72 9.82
C VAL A 112 -13.04 -9.16 9.60
N GLY A 113 -12.25 -10.17 9.95
CA GLY A 113 -12.67 -11.58 9.89
C GLY A 113 -12.74 -12.14 8.47
N ALA A 114 -12.02 -11.56 7.51
CA ALA A 114 -11.94 -12.07 6.15
C ALA A 114 -11.37 -13.51 6.10
N PRO A 115 -11.80 -14.34 5.13
CA PRO A 115 -11.40 -15.74 5.02
C PRO A 115 -9.93 -16.01 4.63
#